data_AF-A0A352KII3-F1
#
_entry.id   AF-A0A352KII3-F1
#
_cell.length_a   1.000
_cell.length_b   1.000
_cell.length_c   1.000
_cell.angle_alpha   90.00
_cell.angle_beta   90.00
_cell.angle_gamma   90.00
#
_symmetry.space_group_name_H-M   'P 1'
#
loop_
_entity.id
_entity.type
_entity.pdbx_description
1 polymer ?
#
loop_
_entity_poly.entity_id
_entity_poly.type
_entity_poly.pdbx_seq_one_letter_code
_entity_poly.pdbx_strand_id
1 'polypeptide(L)'
;MFKRNVLGFSVLMSCLALLACESKGPPDLFMNASRSITLTSADFDNGAPMAAKHSCQGEDLSPALQWSGVPGGTKSLVLMMMDYDAPSPKFALMSFNHWILFNIPADKLSLPSGLTIEQARQLGVSTGTGSMFKKGYFGPCPPLGVHRYFFHL
;
A
#
# COMPACT_ATOMS: atom_id res chain seq x y z
N MET A 1 28.95 82.56 10.55
CA MET A 1 27.78 83.28 11.10
C MET A 1 26.71 82.24 11.41
N PHE A 2 26.73 81.65 12.62
CA PHE A 2 25.88 81.95 13.78
C PHE A 2 24.43 81.39 13.71
N LYS A 3 24.23 80.36 14.57
CA LYS A 3 23.04 79.98 15.36
C LYS A 3 21.76 79.50 14.65
N ARG A 4 21.26 78.32 15.05
CA ARG A 4 20.28 78.16 16.16
C ARG A 4 19.94 76.69 16.46
N ASN A 5 20.09 76.31 17.73
CA ASN A 5 19.43 75.19 18.38
C ASN A 5 17.91 75.41 18.41
N VAL A 6 17.13 74.33 18.29
CA VAL A 6 15.90 74.13 19.07
C VAL A 6 15.79 72.65 19.45
N LEU A 7 15.67 72.39 20.76
CA LEU A 7 15.38 71.11 21.39
C LEU A 7 13.95 70.64 21.06
N GLY A 8 13.74 69.33 20.92
CA GLY A 8 12.41 68.74 20.77
C GLY A 8 12.31 67.32 21.32
N PHE A 9 11.95 67.24 22.60
CA PHE A 9 11.18 66.20 23.30
C PHE A 9 11.38 64.69 23.01
N SER A 10 11.82 64.04 24.08
CA SER A 10 11.67 62.63 24.44
C SER A 10 10.27 62.05 24.19
N VAL A 11 10.22 60.86 23.59
CA VAL A 11 9.33 59.77 24.03
C VAL A 11 10.16 58.49 24.01
N LEU A 12 10.56 58.02 25.20
CA LEU A 12 11.07 56.66 25.39
C LEU A 12 9.94 55.68 25.04
N MET A 13 10.06 54.99 23.91
CA MET A 13 9.23 53.83 23.62
C MET A 13 9.96 52.61 24.19
N SER A 14 9.60 52.20 25.41
CA SER A 14 10.09 50.97 26.00
C SER A 14 9.50 49.79 25.24
N CYS A 15 10.21 49.29 24.23
CA CYS A 15 9.96 47.96 23.69
C CYS A 15 10.40 46.94 24.74
N LEU A 16 9.43 46.42 25.49
CA LEU A 16 9.59 45.23 26.32
C LEU A 16 9.90 44.05 25.37
N ALA A 17 11.18 43.76 25.17
CA ALA A 17 11.60 42.59 24.41
C ALA A 17 11.23 41.33 25.21
N LEU A 18 10.10 40.72 24.88
CA LEU A 18 9.79 39.36 25.25
C LEU A 18 10.86 38.46 24.61
N LEU A 19 11.80 37.97 25.43
CA LEU A 19 12.65 36.84 25.05
C LEU A 19 11.73 35.63 24.86
N ALA A 20 11.33 35.39 23.61
CA ALA A 20 10.81 34.10 23.21
C ALA A 20 11.94 33.08 23.35
N CYS A 21 11.82 32.18 24.31
CA CYS A 21 12.68 31.00 24.40
C CYS A 21 12.31 30.10 23.23
N GLU A 22 13.08 30.14 22.15
CA GLU A 22 13.01 29.13 21.10
C GLU A 22 13.45 27.79 21.70
N SER A 23 12.49 26.95 22.06
CA SER A 23 12.77 25.53 22.25
C SER A 23 13.16 24.96 20.89
N LYS A 24 14.46 24.75 20.69
CA LYS A 24 14.93 23.83 19.66
C LYS A 24 14.38 22.45 20.04
N GLY A 25 13.23 22.11 19.48
CA GLY A 25 12.73 20.74 19.49
C GLY A 25 13.82 19.80 18.97
N PRO A 26 13.83 18.54 19.40
CA PRO A 26 14.78 17.56 18.88
C PRO A 26 14.72 17.59 17.33
N PRO A 27 15.85 17.41 16.64
CA PRO A 27 15.84 17.35 15.18
C PRO A 27 14.80 16.31 14.77
N ASP A 28 13.89 16.72 13.88
CA ASP A 28 12.86 15.87 13.31
C ASP A 28 13.46 14.52 12.93
N LEU A 29 13.22 13.49 13.74
CA LEU A 29 13.54 12.10 13.43
C LEU A 29 12.57 11.54 12.36
N PHE A 30 11.98 12.42 11.55
CA PHE A 30 11.30 12.08 10.32
C PHE A 30 12.34 11.99 9.20
N MET A 31 13.27 11.05 9.35
CA MET A 31 13.74 10.34 8.16
C MET A 31 12.49 9.67 7.59
N ASN A 32 11.99 10.25 6.51
CA ASN A 32 10.83 9.83 5.75
C ASN A 32 11.11 8.43 5.17
N ALA A 33 11.06 7.40 6.03
CA ALA A 33 11.00 6.03 5.58
C ALA A 33 9.72 5.92 4.75
N SER A 34 9.86 5.75 3.44
CA SER A 34 8.72 5.55 2.58
C SER A 34 7.89 4.40 3.15
N ARG A 35 6.67 4.68 3.59
CA ARG A 35 5.72 3.67 4.08
C ARG A 35 5.10 2.88 2.93
N SER A 36 5.89 2.59 1.90
CA SER A 36 5.44 1.89 0.70
C SER A 36 6.02 0.49 0.70
N ILE A 37 5.13 -0.50 0.74
CA ILE A 37 5.48 -1.88 0.43
C ILE A 37 5.57 -1.99 -1.10
N THR A 38 6.66 -2.57 -1.61
CA THR A 38 6.80 -2.89 -3.03
C THR A 38 6.33 -4.33 -3.23
N LEU A 39 5.37 -4.57 -4.13
CA LEU A 39 4.87 -5.89 -4.47
C LEU A 39 5.14 -6.18 -5.95
N THR A 40 5.66 -7.37 -6.24
CA THR A 40 6.08 -7.81 -7.58
C THR A 40 5.72 -9.28 -7.81
N SER A 41 5.72 -9.70 -9.08
CA SER A 41 5.56 -11.09 -9.48
C SER A 41 6.65 -11.47 -10.48
N ALA A 42 7.14 -12.71 -10.41
CA ALA A 42 7.99 -13.26 -11.46
C ALA A 42 7.18 -13.81 -12.65
N ASP A 43 5.86 -13.95 -12.50
CA ASP A 43 4.99 -14.49 -13.55
C ASP A 43 4.49 -13.41 -14.53
N PHE A 44 4.53 -12.13 -14.14
CA PHE A 44 4.14 -10.99 -14.98
C PHE A 44 4.67 -9.67 -14.42
N ASP A 45 4.91 -8.72 -15.32
CA ASP A 45 5.20 -7.32 -14.97
C ASP A 45 3.91 -6.56 -14.61
N ASN A 46 4.04 -5.45 -13.88
CA ASN A 46 2.89 -4.59 -13.56
C ASN A 46 2.21 -4.06 -14.84
N GLY A 47 0.91 -4.32 -14.96
CA GLY A 47 0.10 -3.94 -16.12
C GLY A 47 0.25 -4.87 -17.34
N ALA A 48 1.11 -5.89 -17.27
CA ALA A 48 1.24 -6.88 -18.32
C ALA A 48 0.11 -7.93 -18.26
N PRO A 49 -0.18 -8.63 -19.38
CA PRO A 49 -1.10 -9.75 -19.39
C PRO A 49 -0.62 -10.88 -18.47
N MET A 50 -1.57 -11.50 -17.75
CA MET A 50 -1.32 -12.69 -16.94
C MET A 50 -1.42 -13.94 -17.81
N ALA A 51 -0.46 -14.87 -17.68
CA ALA A 51 -0.46 -16.13 -18.43
C ALA A 51 -1.69 -16.99 -18.10
N ALA A 52 -2.16 -17.78 -19.07
CA ALA A 52 -3.37 -18.60 -18.94
C ALA A 52 -3.33 -19.59 -17.77
N LYS A 53 -2.15 -20.05 -17.35
CA LYS A 53 -1.97 -20.93 -16.18
C LYS A 53 -2.54 -20.36 -14.87
N HIS A 54 -2.72 -19.04 -14.81
CA HIS A 54 -3.30 -18.34 -13.65
C HIS A 54 -4.79 -18.04 -13.80
N SER A 55 -5.42 -18.37 -14.93
CA SER A 55 -6.81 -18.05 -15.22
C SER A 55 -7.66 -19.31 -15.28
N CYS A 56 -8.98 -19.14 -15.37
CA CYS A 56 -9.90 -20.26 -15.60
C CYS A 56 -9.69 -20.97 -16.95
N GLN A 57 -8.84 -20.44 -17.83
CA GLN A 57 -8.50 -21.05 -19.11
C GLN A 57 -7.28 -22.00 -19.01
N GLY A 58 -6.57 -21.99 -17.88
CA GLY A 58 -5.45 -22.89 -17.60
C GLY A 58 -5.65 -23.66 -16.29
N GLU A 59 -4.58 -23.86 -15.53
CA GLU A 59 -4.58 -24.66 -14.31
C GLU A 59 -5.12 -23.92 -13.06
N ASP A 60 -5.53 -22.65 -13.19
CA ASP A 60 -6.05 -21.82 -12.10
C ASP A 60 -5.07 -21.67 -10.91
N LEU A 61 -3.77 -21.53 -11.22
CA LEU A 61 -2.71 -21.40 -10.22
C LEU A 61 -2.54 -19.95 -9.79
N SER A 62 -2.47 -19.67 -8.49
CA SER A 62 -2.09 -18.33 -8.03
C SER A 62 -0.69 -17.94 -8.55
N PRO A 63 -0.42 -16.65 -8.80
CA PRO A 63 0.90 -16.23 -9.22
C PRO A 63 1.89 -16.22 -8.07
N ALA A 64 3.17 -16.39 -8.39
CA ALA A 64 4.25 -16.13 -7.46
C ALA A 64 4.28 -14.64 -7.13
N LEU A 65 4.35 -14.30 -5.85
CA LEU A 65 4.39 -12.91 -5.38
C LEU A 65 5.57 -12.72 -4.46
N GLN A 66 6.22 -11.56 -4.54
CA GLN A 66 7.30 -11.15 -3.66
C GLN A 66 7.14 -9.68 -3.29
N TRP A 67 7.46 -9.35 -2.04
CA TRP A 67 7.40 -7.98 -1.55
C TRP A 67 8.56 -7.60 -0.64
N SER A 68 8.78 -6.29 -0.54
CA SER A 68 9.80 -5.69 0.31
C SER A 68 9.31 -4.38 0.92
N GLY A 69 10.05 -3.84 1.89
CA GLY A 69 9.69 -2.57 2.53
C GLY A 69 8.59 -2.69 3.58
N VAL A 70 8.41 -3.87 4.18
CA VAL A 70 7.48 -4.08 5.30
C VAL A 70 7.89 -3.17 6.47
N PRO A 71 7.02 -2.26 6.95
CA PRO A 71 7.38 -1.35 8.03
C PRO A 71 7.76 -2.07 9.32
N GLY A 72 8.74 -1.52 10.04
CA GLY A 72 9.12 -2.02 11.37
C GLY A 72 7.93 -2.03 12.33
N GLY A 73 7.78 -3.11 13.09
CA GLY A 73 6.66 -3.30 14.03
C GLY A 73 5.40 -3.92 13.42
N THR A 74 5.37 -4.16 12.10
CA THR A 74 4.29 -4.92 11.44
C THR A 74 4.12 -6.28 12.11
N LYS A 75 2.88 -6.65 12.44
CA LYS A 75 2.55 -7.93 13.08
C LYS A 75 2.15 -8.99 12.07
N SER A 76 1.40 -8.59 11.05
CA SER A 76 0.98 -9.43 9.94
C SER A 76 0.60 -8.57 8.74
N LEU A 77 0.49 -9.21 7.58
CA LEU A 77 0.05 -8.62 6.32
C LEU A 77 -1.26 -9.27 5.85
N VAL A 78 -1.94 -8.57 4.93
CA VAL A 78 -3.15 -9.05 4.24
C VAL A 78 -2.93 -8.86 2.75
N LEU A 79 -3.08 -9.92 1.97
CA LEU A 79 -3.07 -9.86 0.52
C LEU A 79 -4.49 -9.99 -0.02
N MET A 80 -4.87 -9.09 -0.93
CA MET A 80 -6.12 -9.20 -1.69
C MET A 80 -5.88 -9.05 -3.19
N MET A 81 -6.52 -9.90 -4.00
CA MET A 81 -6.61 -9.72 -5.44
C MET A 81 -8.03 -9.24 -5.81
N MET A 82 -8.12 -8.02 -6.35
CA MET A 82 -9.39 -7.35 -6.65
C MET A 82 -9.54 -7.11 -8.15
N ASP A 83 -10.73 -7.37 -8.69
CA ASP A 83 -11.17 -6.98 -10.02
C ASP A 83 -12.26 -5.91 -9.89
N TYR A 84 -11.91 -4.67 -10.27
CA TYR A 84 -12.84 -3.54 -10.26
C TYR A 84 -13.54 -3.33 -11.60
N ASP A 85 -13.23 -4.17 -12.59
CA ASP A 85 -13.78 -4.11 -13.93
C ASP A 85 -14.94 -5.11 -14.09
N ALA A 86 -15.39 -5.82 -13.04
CA ALA A 86 -16.45 -6.82 -13.14
C ALA A 86 -17.86 -6.20 -13.31
N PRO A 87 -18.74 -6.75 -14.18
CA PRO A 87 -18.51 -7.84 -15.14
C PRO A 87 -17.85 -7.42 -16.46
N SER A 88 -17.71 -6.12 -16.73
CA SER A 88 -16.89 -5.60 -17.84
C SER A 88 -16.38 -4.19 -17.53
N PRO A 89 -15.21 -3.76 -18.03
CA PRO A 89 -14.67 -2.42 -17.74
C PRO A 89 -15.61 -1.28 -18.16
N LYS A 90 -16.44 -1.49 -19.19
CA LYS A 90 -17.42 -0.51 -19.68
C LYS A 90 -18.64 -0.38 -18.78
N PHE A 91 -18.94 -1.42 -18.00
CA PHE A 91 -20.09 -1.53 -17.13
C PHE A 91 -19.66 -2.18 -15.82
N ALA A 92 -18.74 -1.55 -15.08
CA ALA A 92 -18.30 -2.04 -13.79
C ALA A 92 -19.44 -1.89 -12.78
N LEU A 93 -19.96 -3.01 -12.27
CA LEU A 93 -21.10 -3.06 -11.36
C LEU A 93 -20.73 -3.53 -9.95
N MET A 94 -19.61 -4.24 -9.81
CA MET A 94 -19.15 -4.75 -8.52
C MET A 94 -17.63 -4.82 -8.45
N SER A 95 -17.10 -4.72 -7.23
CA SER A 95 -15.73 -5.14 -6.94
C SER A 95 -15.72 -6.64 -6.66
N PHE A 96 -14.90 -7.38 -7.38
CA PHE A 96 -14.84 -8.83 -7.28
C PHE A 96 -13.51 -9.26 -6.66
N ASN A 97 -13.57 -9.97 -5.54
CA ASN A 97 -12.38 -10.45 -4.85
C ASN A 97 -12.06 -11.88 -5.29
N HIS A 98 -10.90 -12.03 -5.93
CA HIS A 98 -10.38 -13.28 -6.47
C HIS A 98 -9.56 -14.07 -5.45
N TRP A 99 -8.97 -13.41 -4.46
CA TRP A 99 -8.09 -14.05 -3.49
C TRP A 99 -7.93 -13.21 -2.24
N ILE A 100 -8.12 -13.82 -1.07
CA ILE A 100 -7.90 -13.20 0.24
C ILE A 100 -6.97 -14.07 1.07
N LEU A 101 -5.85 -13.51 1.49
CA LEU A 101 -4.96 -14.08 2.49
C LEU A 101 -4.79 -13.08 3.63
N PHE A 102 -4.82 -13.54 4.87
CA PHE A 102 -4.64 -12.72 6.05
C PHE A 102 -3.80 -13.46 7.09
N ASN A 103 -3.36 -12.73 8.12
CA ASN A 103 -2.38 -13.23 9.10
C ASN A 103 -1.07 -13.70 8.45
N ILE A 104 -0.70 -13.15 7.29
CA ILE A 104 0.60 -13.45 6.69
C ILE A 104 1.68 -12.96 7.67
N PRO A 105 2.58 -13.83 8.17
CA PRO A 105 3.59 -13.40 9.12
C PRO A 105 4.47 -12.28 8.52
N ALA A 106 4.82 -11.28 9.33
CA ALA A 106 5.52 -10.08 8.84
C ALA A 106 6.92 -10.36 8.27
N ASP A 107 7.52 -11.50 8.60
CA ASP A 107 8.81 -11.99 8.09
C ASP A 107 8.66 -12.82 6.80
N LYS A 108 7.44 -13.17 6.38
CA LYS A 108 7.19 -13.71 5.04
C LYS A 108 7.24 -12.58 4.03
N LEU A 109 8.09 -12.75 3.02
CA LEU A 109 8.34 -11.76 1.96
C LEU A 109 7.96 -12.28 0.57
N SER A 110 7.39 -13.48 0.49
CA SER A 110 6.98 -14.08 -0.78
C SER A 110 5.96 -15.20 -0.61
N LEU A 111 5.20 -15.46 -1.67
CA LEU A 111 4.34 -16.62 -1.84
C LEU A 111 4.71 -17.34 -3.16
N PRO A 112 4.75 -18.68 -3.18
CA PRO A 112 4.99 -19.44 -4.40
C PRO A 112 3.79 -19.37 -5.34
N SER A 113 4.02 -19.61 -6.63
CA SER A 113 2.92 -19.85 -7.58
C SER A 113 2.19 -21.14 -7.20
N GLY A 114 0.86 -21.16 -7.39
CA GLY A 114 0.02 -22.32 -7.11
C GLY A 114 -0.16 -22.60 -5.61
N LEU A 115 -0.06 -21.57 -4.76
CA LEU A 115 -0.21 -21.71 -3.31
C LEU A 115 -1.60 -22.27 -2.95
N THR A 116 -1.61 -23.50 -2.43
CA THR A 116 -2.83 -24.15 -1.91
C THR A 116 -3.19 -23.66 -0.51
N ILE A 117 -4.44 -23.87 -0.09
CA ILE A 117 -4.91 -23.54 1.27
C ILE A 117 -4.09 -24.28 2.34
N GLU A 118 -3.75 -25.54 2.08
CA GLU A 118 -2.99 -26.36 3.01
C GLU A 118 -1.55 -25.86 3.16
N GLN A 119 -0.89 -25.51 2.05
CA GLN A 119 0.43 -24.88 2.10
C GLN A 119 0.38 -23.51 2.78
N ALA A 120 -0.65 -22.69 2.51
CA ALA A 120 -0.84 -21.41 3.19
C ALA A 120 -0.92 -21.60 4.71
N ARG A 121 -1.72 -22.57 5.16
CA ARG A 121 -1.85 -22.93 6.58
C ARG A 121 -0.51 -23.35 7.20
N GLN A 122 0.29 -24.16 6.50
CA GLN A 122 1.62 -24.56 6.94
C GLN A 122 2.60 -23.37 7.05
N LEU A 123 2.37 -22.31 6.28
CA LEU A 123 3.12 -21.05 6.35
C LEU A 123 2.60 -20.07 7.41
N GLY A 124 1.58 -20.44 8.18
CA GLY A 124 0.92 -19.55 9.15
C GLY A 124 -0.04 -18.54 8.50
N VAL A 125 -0.33 -18.68 7.21
CA VAL A 125 -1.23 -17.82 6.45
C VAL A 125 -2.64 -18.37 6.50
N SER A 126 -3.61 -17.50 6.78
CA SER A 126 -5.04 -17.83 6.75
C SER A 126 -5.65 -17.45 5.41
N THR A 127 -6.53 -18.29 4.88
CA THR A 127 -7.23 -18.04 3.62
C THR A 127 -8.68 -17.61 3.86
N GLY A 128 -9.06 -16.45 3.31
CA GLY A 128 -10.41 -15.91 3.37
C GLY A 128 -11.33 -16.46 2.27
N THR A 129 -12.61 -16.10 2.35
CA THR A 129 -13.63 -16.45 1.35
C THR A 129 -13.80 -15.29 0.37
N GLY A 130 -13.56 -15.52 -0.93
CA GLY A 130 -13.70 -14.50 -1.98
C GLY A 130 -15.14 -14.33 -2.48
N SER A 131 -15.33 -13.53 -3.53
CA SER A 131 -16.66 -13.21 -4.11
C SER A 131 -17.39 -14.44 -4.69
N MET A 132 -16.67 -15.52 -5.00
CA MET A 132 -17.24 -16.81 -5.41
C MET A 132 -17.78 -17.67 -4.26
N PHE A 133 -17.80 -17.14 -3.02
CA PHE A 133 -18.17 -17.88 -1.81
C PHE A 133 -17.29 -19.12 -1.55
N LYS A 134 -16.09 -19.14 -2.12
CA LYS A 134 -15.06 -20.18 -1.93
C LYS A 134 -13.82 -19.59 -1.29
N LYS A 135 -13.11 -20.41 -0.52
CA LYS A 135 -11.77 -20.10 -0.03
C LYS A 135 -10.74 -20.45 -1.10
N GLY A 136 -9.63 -19.72 -1.10
CA GLY A 136 -8.52 -19.96 -2.01
C GLY A 136 -8.47 -18.95 -3.14
N TYR A 137 -7.53 -19.17 -4.04
CA TYR A 137 -7.41 -18.43 -5.28
C TYR A 137 -8.53 -18.87 -6.23
N PHE A 138 -9.13 -17.89 -6.90
CA PHE A 138 -10.00 -18.09 -8.05
C PHE A 138 -9.49 -17.18 -9.15
N GLY A 139 -8.94 -17.73 -10.23
CA GLY A 139 -8.25 -16.97 -11.25
C GLY A 139 -9.16 -16.09 -12.09
N PRO A 140 -8.57 -15.17 -12.88
CA PRO A 140 -9.27 -14.39 -13.89
C PRO A 140 -10.19 -15.25 -14.77
N CYS A 141 -11.45 -14.87 -14.86
CA CYS A 141 -12.40 -15.46 -15.79
C CYS A 141 -13.38 -14.40 -16.30
N PRO A 142 -12.88 -13.32 -16.95
CA PRO A 142 -13.71 -12.20 -17.32
C PRO A 142 -14.74 -12.65 -18.36
N PRO A 143 -16.04 -12.37 -18.16
CA PRO A 143 -17.05 -12.77 -19.14
C PRO A 143 -16.97 -11.92 -20.41
N LEU A 144 -16.57 -10.64 -20.30
CA LEU A 144 -16.54 -9.69 -21.41
C LEU A 144 -15.35 -8.71 -21.29
N GLY A 145 -14.54 -8.66 -22.34
CA GLY A 145 -13.42 -7.71 -22.44
C GLY A 145 -12.20 -8.11 -21.61
N VAL A 146 -11.30 -7.15 -21.41
CA VAL A 146 -10.05 -7.33 -20.66
C VAL A 146 -10.19 -6.62 -19.33
N HIS A 147 -10.09 -7.38 -18.24
CA HIS A 147 -10.16 -6.86 -16.89
C HIS A 147 -8.76 -6.62 -16.33
N ARG A 148 -8.67 -5.71 -15.37
CA ARG A 148 -7.46 -5.46 -14.57
C ARG A 148 -7.63 -6.09 -13.19
N TYR A 149 -6.57 -6.74 -12.74
CA TYR A 149 -6.52 -7.39 -11.44
C TYR A 149 -5.48 -6.71 -10.55
N PHE A 150 -5.93 -6.18 -9.44
CA PHE A 150 -5.13 -5.39 -8.51
C PHE A 150 -4.75 -6.26 -7.31
N PHE A 151 -3.45 -6.39 -7.08
CA PHE A 151 -2.92 -7.04 -5.88
C PHE A 151 -2.60 -5.97 -4.84
N HIS A 152 -3.24 -6.06 -3.68
CA HIS A 152 -3.06 -5.14 -2.56
C HIS A 152 -2.39 -5.87 -1.40
N LEU A 153 -1.38 -5.26 -0.80
CA LEU A 153 -0.65 -5.74 0.36
C LEU A 153 -0.43 -4.63 1.40
#